data_AF-A0A9J6ZPA2-F1
#
_entry.id   AF-A0A9J6ZPA2-F1
#
_cell.length_a   1.000
_cell.length_b   1.000
_cell.length_c   1.000
_cell.angle_alpha   90.00
_cell.angle_beta   90.00
_cell.angle_gamma   90.00
#
_symmetry.space_group_name_H-M   'P 1'
#
loop_
_entity.id
_entity.type
_entity.pdbx_description
1 polymer ?
#
loop_
_entity_poly.entity_id
_entity_poly.type
_entity_poly.pdbx_seq_one_letter_code
_entity_poly.pdbx_strand_id
1 'polypeptide(L)'
;MNLPKNINPCPIVDALLEVRFTSKINANAVFGLIYSVLQKEFQKVETLPILQLPDVVRASDPNLKYKPYYKISNENFVIQIGPDVISISSFPKYLGWELFSKIIFDALTKIESVGIINVIERIGIRYINFFETNIFEKVNLKVCIGADDILYKNTIVRTEIEQGEFSSTLQVANNAIINGKLGSIIDIDTFVTKNLDVFFSRKTELINAGHLKEKELFYSLLKPEFLNTLNPTY
;
A
#
# COMPACT_ATOMS: atom_id res chain seq x y z
N MET A 1 14.55 -16.30 -8.76
CA MET A 1 15.17 -16.17 -7.42
C MET A 1 14.32 -16.95 -6.43
N ASN A 2 14.94 -17.63 -5.46
CA ASN A 2 14.20 -18.18 -4.33
C ASN A 2 14.01 -17.04 -3.30
N LEU A 3 12.81 -16.46 -3.23
CA LEU A 3 12.51 -15.35 -2.32
C LEU A 3 11.93 -15.89 -1.01
N PRO A 4 12.34 -15.38 0.17
CA PRO A 4 11.75 -15.81 1.44
C PRO A 4 10.23 -15.58 1.46
N LYS A 5 9.47 -16.54 1.97
CA LYS A 5 8.04 -16.37 2.30
C LYS A 5 7.84 -15.31 3.38
N ASN A 6 8.70 -15.31 4.40
CA ASN A 6 8.67 -14.35 5.49
C ASN A 6 10.06 -14.17 6.13
N ILE A 7 10.17 -13.14 6.96
CA ILE A 7 11.32 -12.81 7.80
C ILE A 7 10.83 -12.51 9.23
N ASN A 8 11.66 -12.79 10.23
CA ASN A 8 11.38 -12.58 11.64
C ASN A 8 12.53 -11.82 12.35
N PRO A 9 12.24 -10.69 13.03
CA PRO A 9 10.93 -10.06 13.20
C PRO A 9 10.36 -9.52 11.88
N CYS A 10 9.03 -9.56 11.74
CA CYS A 10 8.34 -8.97 10.58
C CYS A 10 8.42 -7.43 10.69
N PRO A 11 9.06 -6.74 9.73
CA PRO A 11 9.20 -5.29 9.77
C PRO A 11 7.95 -4.56 9.27
N ILE A 12 7.02 -5.25 8.63
CA ILE A 12 5.84 -4.63 8.00
C ILE A 12 4.93 -4.06 9.09
N VAL A 13 4.81 -2.73 9.10
CA VAL A 13 3.90 -1.99 9.99
C VAL A 13 2.60 -1.60 9.31
N ASP A 14 2.60 -1.54 7.97
CA ASP A 14 1.41 -1.32 7.17
C ASP A 14 1.54 -2.04 5.81
N ALA A 15 0.46 -2.67 5.37
CA ALA A 15 0.34 -3.31 4.07
C ALA A 15 -1.03 -2.98 3.50
N LEU A 16 -1.08 -2.40 2.31
CA LEU A 16 -2.32 -1.94 1.70
C LEU A 16 -2.38 -2.23 0.20
N LEU A 17 -3.58 -2.55 -0.28
CA LEU A 17 -3.96 -2.42 -1.68
C LEU A 17 -4.77 -1.13 -1.84
N GLU A 18 -4.43 -0.30 -2.82
CA GLU A 18 -5.20 0.87 -3.24
C GLU A 18 -5.73 0.68 -4.66
N VAL A 19 -7.01 0.97 -4.84
CA VAL A 19 -7.69 1.01 -6.13
C VAL A 19 -8.23 2.42 -6.34
N ARG A 20 -7.72 3.12 -7.35
CA ARG A 20 -8.27 4.40 -7.81
C ARG A 20 -9.16 4.16 -9.00
N PHE A 21 -10.31 4.83 -9.03
CA PHE A 21 -11.30 4.63 -10.06
C PHE A 21 -12.15 5.88 -10.28
N THR A 22 -12.93 5.88 -11.35
CA THR A 22 -14.05 6.81 -11.53
C THR A 22 -15.38 6.09 -11.28
N SER A 23 -16.31 6.76 -10.61
CA SER A 23 -17.64 6.22 -10.33
C SER A 23 -18.65 6.54 -11.43
N LYS A 24 -19.60 5.63 -11.69
CA LYS A 24 -20.76 5.86 -12.58
C LYS A 24 -21.87 6.69 -11.91
N ILE A 25 -21.77 6.88 -10.60
CA ILE A 25 -22.81 7.47 -9.77
C ILE A 25 -22.30 8.71 -9.03
N ASN A 26 -23.21 9.43 -8.38
CA ASN A 26 -22.86 10.56 -7.54
C ASN A 26 -21.89 10.14 -6.42
N ALA A 27 -20.85 10.94 -6.19
CA ALA A 27 -19.82 10.74 -5.18
C ALA A 27 -20.40 10.42 -3.78
N ASN A 28 -21.49 11.08 -3.39
CA ASN A 28 -22.11 10.92 -2.08
C ASN A 28 -22.84 9.57 -1.91
N ALA A 29 -23.15 8.86 -3.00
CA ALA A 29 -23.79 7.55 -2.96
C ALA A 29 -22.80 6.37 -2.89
N VAL A 30 -21.52 6.61 -3.23
CA VAL A 30 -20.49 5.56 -3.34
C VAL A 30 -20.30 4.80 -2.02
N PHE A 31 -20.13 5.53 -0.91
CA PHE A 31 -19.88 4.90 0.39
C PHE A 31 -21.02 3.98 0.80
N GLY A 32 -22.27 4.45 0.73
CA GLY A 32 -23.43 3.68 1.18
C GLY A 32 -23.59 2.37 0.41
N LEU A 33 -23.38 2.37 -0.90
CA LEU A 33 -23.49 1.18 -1.74
C LEU A 33 -22.36 0.18 -1.48
N ILE A 34 -21.11 0.65 -1.39
CA ILE A 34 -19.98 -0.23 -1.04
C ILE A 34 -20.15 -0.81 0.38
N TYR A 35 -20.53 0.03 1.34
CA TYR A 35 -20.72 -0.40 2.71
C TYR A 35 -21.83 -1.45 2.84
N SER A 36 -22.91 -1.33 2.04
CA SER A 36 -24.03 -2.28 2.09
C SER A 36 -23.63 -3.74 1.86
N VAL A 37 -22.57 -3.98 1.07
CA VAL A 37 -22.05 -5.33 0.77
C VAL A 37 -20.89 -5.76 1.67
N LEU A 38 -20.28 -4.84 2.44
CA LEU A 38 -19.14 -5.12 3.33
C LEU A 38 -19.49 -5.10 4.83
N GLN A 39 -20.60 -4.46 5.21
CA GLN A 39 -20.98 -4.20 6.61
C GLN A 39 -21.07 -5.44 7.51
N LYS A 40 -21.32 -6.64 6.95
CA LYS A 40 -21.36 -7.88 7.73
C LYS A 40 -20.00 -8.21 8.36
N GLU A 41 -18.92 -7.95 7.63
CA GLU A 41 -17.54 -8.26 8.04
C GLU A 41 -16.78 -7.05 8.59
N PHE A 42 -17.21 -5.84 8.23
CA PHE A 42 -16.58 -4.58 8.62
C PHE A 42 -17.60 -3.65 9.28
N GLN A 43 -17.91 -3.93 10.55
CA GLN A 43 -19.03 -3.29 11.26
C GLN A 43 -18.69 -1.91 11.83
N LYS A 44 -17.42 -1.66 12.15
CA LYS A 44 -16.99 -0.37 12.73
C LYS A 44 -16.84 0.64 11.61
N VAL A 45 -17.53 1.78 11.72
CA VAL A 45 -17.49 2.87 10.74
C VAL A 45 -16.98 4.13 11.41
N GLU A 46 -16.02 4.80 10.77
CA GLU A 46 -15.44 6.07 11.17
C GLU A 46 -15.47 7.04 9.97
N THR A 47 -15.79 8.31 10.23
CA THR A 47 -15.60 9.40 9.27
C THR A 47 -14.16 9.91 9.35
N LEU A 48 -13.56 10.20 8.20
CA LEU A 48 -12.19 10.70 8.14
C LEU A 48 -12.16 12.23 8.14
N PRO A 49 -11.08 12.87 8.63
CA PRO A 49 -11.01 14.32 8.79
C PRO A 49 -11.28 15.14 7.52
N ILE A 50 -11.05 14.57 6.34
CA ILE A 50 -11.31 15.24 5.07
C ILE A 50 -12.77 15.71 4.92
N LEU A 51 -13.72 15.02 5.56
CA LEU A 51 -15.13 15.41 5.52
C LEU A 51 -15.42 16.75 6.22
N GLN A 52 -14.46 17.31 6.97
CA GLN A 52 -14.56 18.65 7.53
C GLN A 52 -14.34 19.75 6.48
N LEU A 53 -13.74 19.42 5.32
CA LEU A 53 -13.57 20.35 4.21
C LEU A 53 -14.86 20.43 3.36
N PRO A 54 -15.26 21.61 2.84
CA PRO A 54 -16.41 21.73 1.95
C PRO A 54 -16.27 20.88 0.67
N ASP A 55 -17.39 20.36 0.15
CA ASP A 55 -17.44 19.50 -1.05
C ASP A 55 -16.72 20.10 -2.25
N VAL A 56 -16.92 21.41 -2.49
CA VAL A 56 -16.28 22.15 -3.61
C VAL A 56 -14.76 22.10 -3.50
N VAL A 57 -14.21 22.28 -2.28
CA VAL A 57 -12.76 22.25 -2.04
C VAL A 57 -12.22 20.85 -2.33
N ARG A 58 -12.90 19.80 -1.83
CA ARG A 58 -12.50 18.41 -2.05
C ARG A 58 -12.50 18.02 -3.53
N ALA A 59 -13.49 18.50 -4.28
CA ALA A 59 -13.63 18.22 -5.71
C ALA A 59 -12.64 19.01 -6.59
N SER A 60 -12.27 20.22 -6.18
CA SER A 60 -11.39 21.09 -6.97
C SER A 60 -9.90 20.83 -6.80
N ASP A 61 -9.47 20.30 -5.66
CA ASP A 61 -8.05 20.04 -5.38
C ASP A 61 -7.64 18.62 -5.83
N PRO A 62 -6.76 18.49 -6.84
CA PRO A 62 -6.30 17.18 -7.31
C PRO A 62 -5.62 16.32 -6.24
N ASN A 63 -5.01 16.94 -5.22
CA ASN A 63 -4.36 16.23 -4.12
C ASN A 63 -5.37 15.58 -3.16
N LEU A 64 -6.63 16.00 -3.22
CA LEU A 64 -7.72 15.51 -2.38
C LEU A 64 -8.62 14.49 -3.09
N LYS A 65 -8.56 14.41 -4.44
CA LYS A 65 -9.40 13.50 -5.25
C LYS A 65 -9.41 12.06 -4.72
N TYR A 66 -8.23 11.51 -4.44
CA TYR A 66 -8.06 10.12 -4.00
C TYR A 66 -7.89 9.97 -2.48
N LYS A 67 -8.45 10.90 -1.71
CA LYS A 67 -8.48 10.77 -0.24
C LYS A 67 -9.77 10.08 0.19
N PRO A 68 -9.70 8.98 0.96
CA PRO A 68 -10.89 8.31 1.43
C PRO A 68 -11.66 9.18 2.43
N TYR A 69 -12.98 9.06 2.43
CA TYR A 69 -13.87 9.84 3.28
C TYR A 69 -14.29 9.06 4.52
N TYR A 70 -14.37 7.73 4.38
CA TYR A 70 -14.82 6.83 5.43
C TYR A 70 -13.79 5.74 5.64
N LYS A 71 -13.76 5.20 6.85
CA LYS A 71 -12.98 4.04 7.25
C LYS A 71 -13.94 3.02 7.85
N ILE A 72 -13.93 1.81 7.33
CA ILE A 72 -14.60 0.66 7.93
C ILE A 72 -13.58 -0.36 8.39
N SER A 73 -13.83 -1.05 9.49
CA SER A 73 -12.83 -1.93 10.08
C SER A 73 -13.42 -3.13 10.82
N ASN A 74 -12.58 -4.15 10.96
CA ASN A 74 -12.74 -5.24 11.92
C ASN A 74 -11.50 -5.31 12.82
N GLU A 75 -11.24 -6.46 13.43
CA GLU A 75 -10.10 -6.64 14.34
C GLU A 75 -8.73 -6.56 13.64
N ASN A 76 -8.66 -6.95 12.37
CA ASN A 76 -7.40 -7.22 11.67
C ASN A 76 -7.24 -6.46 10.35
N PHE A 77 -8.32 -5.88 9.83
CA PHE A 77 -8.34 -5.25 8.52
C PHE A 77 -9.12 -3.93 8.56
N VAL A 78 -8.65 -3.01 7.75
CA VAL A 78 -9.26 -1.69 7.55
C VAL A 78 -9.49 -1.46 6.07
N ILE A 79 -10.70 -1.08 5.70
CA ILE A 79 -11.04 -0.63 4.35
C ILE A 79 -11.37 0.86 4.41
N GLN A 80 -10.70 1.69 3.63
CA GLN A 80 -11.05 3.10 3.49
C GLN A 80 -11.73 3.34 2.15
N ILE A 81 -12.77 4.16 2.15
CA ILE A 81 -13.66 4.36 1.01
C ILE A 81 -13.81 5.86 0.77
N GLY A 82 -13.47 6.29 -0.42
CA GLY A 82 -13.81 7.61 -0.97
C GLY A 82 -14.61 7.48 -2.27
N PRO A 83 -15.00 8.60 -2.87
CA PRO A 83 -15.74 8.61 -4.13
C PRO A 83 -15.01 7.90 -5.29
N ASP A 84 -13.68 8.07 -5.33
CA ASP A 84 -12.80 7.63 -6.43
C ASP A 84 -11.64 6.75 -5.94
N VAL A 85 -11.71 6.25 -4.71
CA VAL A 85 -10.65 5.44 -4.10
C VAL A 85 -11.20 4.41 -3.12
N ILE A 86 -10.63 3.21 -3.15
CA ILE A 86 -10.78 2.19 -2.11
C ILE A 86 -9.39 1.75 -1.70
N SER A 87 -9.13 1.68 -0.39
CA SER A 87 -7.93 1.03 0.15
C SER A 87 -8.32 -0.12 1.07
N ILE A 88 -7.57 -1.21 1.03
CA ILE A 88 -7.75 -2.41 1.87
C ILE A 88 -6.42 -2.67 2.55
N SER A 89 -6.37 -2.70 3.87
CA SER A 89 -5.11 -2.79 4.63
C SER A 89 -5.18 -3.81 5.77
N SER A 90 -4.03 -4.41 6.08
CA SER A 90 -3.84 -5.30 7.24
C SER A 90 -3.32 -4.48 8.42
N PHE A 91 -4.20 -4.17 9.38
CA PHE A 91 -3.91 -3.28 10.51
C PHE A 91 -4.67 -3.75 11.75
N PRO A 92 -4.08 -3.77 12.96
CA PRO A 92 -2.82 -3.14 13.37
C PRO A 92 -1.55 -3.96 13.13
N LYS A 93 -1.68 -5.18 12.60
CA LYS A 93 -0.55 -6.06 12.31
C LYS A 93 -0.70 -6.66 10.91
N TYR A 94 0.43 -6.92 10.26
CA TYR A 94 0.45 -7.68 9.03
C TYR A 94 0.30 -9.18 9.30
N LEU A 95 -0.76 -9.79 8.80
CA LEU A 95 -1.07 -11.21 9.02
C LEU A 95 -0.54 -12.15 7.92
N GLY A 96 0.34 -11.65 7.04
CA GLY A 96 0.89 -12.42 5.93
C GLY A 96 0.04 -12.37 4.66
N TRP A 97 0.68 -12.68 3.53
CA TRP A 97 0.07 -12.54 2.20
C TRP A 97 -1.12 -13.48 1.98
N GLU A 98 -1.06 -14.70 2.49
CA GLU A 98 -2.12 -15.69 2.30
C GLU A 98 -3.46 -15.20 2.84
N LEU A 99 -3.49 -14.72 4.09
CA LEU A 99 -4.72 -14.18 4.67
C LEU A 99 -5.08 -12.82 4.07
N PHE A 100 -4.10 -11.94 3.86
CA PHE A 100 -4.36 -10.60 3.34
C PHE A 100 -4.95 -10.63 1.92
N SER A 101 -4.37 -11.45 1.03
CA SER A 101 -4.86 -11.61 -0.34
C SER A 101 -6.28 -12.16 -0.41
N LYS A 102 -6.65 -13.09 0.48
CA LYS A 102 -8.03 -13.58 0.60
C LYS A 102 -9.01 -12.45 0.90
N ILE A 103 -8.69 -11.59 1.86
CA ILE A 103 -9.55 -10.44 2.22
C ILE A 103 -9.64 -9.42 1.08
N ILE A 104 -8.50 -9.16 0.41
CA ILE A 104 -8.47 -8.30 -0.78
C ILE A 104 -9.44 -8.82 -1.84
N PHE A 105 -9.31 -10.08 -2.25
CA PHE A 105 -10.08 -10.60 -3.38
C PHE A 105 -11.57 -10.74 -3.05
N ASP A 106 -11.90 -11.11 -1.82
CA ASP A 106 -13.28 -11.19 -1.36
C ASP A 106 -13.95 -9.80 -1.33
N ALA A 107 -13.29 -8.79 -0.75
CA ALA A 107 -13.79 -7.43 -0.74
C ALA A 107 -13.95 -6.86 -2.15
N LEU A 108 -12.95 -7.04 -3.03
CA LEU A 108 -13.02 -6.57 -4.41
C LEU A 108 -14.14 -7.26 -5.20
N THR A 109 -14.40 -8.55 -4.97
CA THR A 109 -15.51 -9.27 -5.62
C THR A 109 -16.87 -8.73 -5.19
N LYS A 110 -17.04 -8.42 -3.90
CA LYS A 110 -18.26 -7.78 -3.40
C LYS A 110 -18.43 -6.38 -3.97
N ILE A 111 -17.38 -5.58 -4.00
CA ILE A 111 -17.36 -4.23 -4.58
C ILE A 111 -17.71 -4.27 -6.08
N GLU A 112 -17.12 -5.21 -6.82
CA GLU A 112 -17.39 -5.41 -8.25
C GLU A 112 -18.88 -5.66 -8.50
N SER A 113 -19.52 -6.49 -7.67
CA SER A 113 -20.94 -6.84 -7.79
C SER A 113 -21.90 -5.65 -7.65
N VAL A 114 -21.45 -4.54 -7.04
CA VAL A 114 -22.25 -3.32 -6.91
C VAL A 114 -22.39 -2.61 -8.27
N GLY A 115 -21.44 -2.80 -9.20
CA GLY A 115 -21.52 -2.29 -10.56
C GLY A 115 -21.29 -0.78 -10.73
N ILE A 116 -20.86 -0.08 -9.67
CA ILE A 116 -20.72 1.39 -9.65
C ILE A 116 -19.39 1.90 -10.22
N ILE A 117 -18.38 1.05 -10.34
CA ILE A 117 -17.07 1.44 -10.88
C ILE A 117 -17.17 1.58 -12.40
N ASN A 118 -16.70 2.70 -12.91
CA ASN A 118 -16.63 3.00 -14.34
C ASN A 118 -15.28 2.60 -14.94
N VAL A 119 -14.20 3.27 -14.53
CA VAL A 119 -12.84 3.03 -15.02
C VAL A 119 -11.92 2.89 -13.83
N ILE A 120 -11.05 1.87 -13.84
CA ILE A 120 -9.93 1.75 -12.91
C ILE A 120 -8.77 2.59 -13.45
N GLU A 121 -8.30 3.54 -12.66
CA GLU A 121 -7.23 4.46 -13.04
C GLU A 121 -5.86 4.00 -12.51
N ARG A 122 -5.84 3.32 -11.36
CA ARG A 122 -4.60 2.83 -10.73
C ARG A 122 -4.89 1.67 -9.78
N ILE A 123 -4.00 0.68 -9.78
CA ILE A 123 -3.92 -0.35 -8.74
C ILE A 123 -2.53 -0.27 -8.14
N GLY A 124 -2.43 -0.12 -6.82
CA GLY A 124 -1.15 -0.08 -6.10
C GLY A 124 -1.16 -1.03 -4.90
N ILE A 125 -0.07 -1.78 -4.72
CA ILE A 125 0.20 -2.52 -3.51
C ILE A 125 1.38 -1.86 -2.80
N ARG A 126 1.18 -1.52 -1.53
CA ARG A 126 2.16 -0.79 -0.75
C ARG A 126 2.46 -1.46 0.57
N TYR A 127 3.75 -1.53 0.88
CA TYR A 127 4.27 -2.05 2.15
C TYR A 127 5.18 -1.01 2.79
N ILE A 128 4.91 -0.72 4.06
CA ILE A 128 5.77 0.11 4.90
C ILE A 128 6.47 -0.81 5.89
N ASN A 129 7.78 -0.92 5.75
CA ASN A 129 8.65 -1.72 6.61
C ASN A 129 9.37 -0.78 7.56
N PHE A 130 9.32 -1.05 8.87
CA PHE A 130 10.01 -0.27 9.89
C PHE A 130 11.12 -1.09 10.54
N PHE A 131 12.26 -0.44 10.75
CA PHE A 131 13.44 -1.03 11.38
C PHE A 131 13.97 -0.08 12.47
N GLU A 132 14.18 -0.60 13.68
CA GLU A 132 14.80 0.15 14.80
C GLU A 132 16.33 0.27 14.64
N THR A 133 16.79 0.58 13.42
CA THR A 133 18.20 0.77 13.07
C THR A 133 18.32 1.71 11.87
N ASN A 134 19.54 2.15 11.54
CA ASN A 134 19.81 2.91 10.32
C ASN A 134 19.84 1.95 9.11
N ILE A 135 18.78 1.96 8.31
CA ILE A 135 18.62 0.96 7.24
C ILE A 135 19.61 1.17 6.09
N PHE A 136 20.09 2.40 5.86
CA PHE A 136 21.06 2.73 4.79
C PHE A 136 22.36 1.91 4.88
N GLU A 137 22.76 1.50 6.09
CA GLU A 137 23.96 0.67 6.29
C GLU A 137 23.72 -0.80 5.94
N LYS A 138 22.46 -1.22 5.88
CA LYS A 138 22.01 -2.61 5.76
C LYS A 138 21.41 -2.95 4.39
N VAL A 139 21.27 -1.96 3.51
CA VAL A 139 20.72 -2.12 2.16
C VAL A 139 21.72 -1.81 1.05
N ASN A 140 21.47 -2.35 -0.14
CA ASN A 140 22.18 -2.11 -1.39
C ASN A 140 21.75 -0.77 -2.02
N LEU A 141 21.80 0.31 -1.24
CA LEU A 141 21.52 1.66 -1.71
C LEU A 141 22.65 2.58 -1.23
N LYS A 142 23.31 3.24 -2.17
CA LYS A 142 24.41 4.17 -1.91
C LYS A 142 24.09 5.54 -2.49
N VAL A 143 24.19 6.57 -1.67
CA VAL A 143 24.14 7.97 -2.10
C VAL A 143 25.47 8.63 -1.75
N CYS A 144 25.99 9.46 -2.66
CA CYS A 144 27.25 10.18 -2.50
C CYS A 144 27.10 11.62 -2.99
N ILE A 145 27.97 12.52 -2.49
CA ILE A 145 28.11 13.89 -2.95
C ILE A 145 29.48 14.00 -3.62
N GLY A 146 29.50 14.03 -4.95
CA GLY A 146 30.75 13.91 -5.70
C GLY A 146 31.41 12.55 -5.43
N ALA A 147 32.65 12.58 -4.91
CA ALA A 147 33.36 11.37 -4.51
C ALA A 147 33.16 11.01 -3.02
N ASP A 148 32.53 11.89 -2.24
CA ASP A 148 32.42 11.73 -0.80
C ASP A 148 31.16 10.93 -0.42
N ASP A 149 31.35 10.00 0.52
CA ASP A 149 30.25 9.30 1.17
C ASP A 149 29.51 10.24 2.10
N ILE A 150 28.18 10.06 2.20
CA ILE A 150 27.37 10.81 3.16
C ILE A 150 27.17 10.00 4.45
N LEU A 151 27.28 10.69 5.58
CA LEU A 151 26.78 10.20 6.84
C LEU A 151 25.26 10.37 6.79
N TYR A 152 24.54 9.31 6.44
CA TYR A 152 23.07 9.28 6.36
C TYR A 152 22.44 9.76 7.67
N LYS A 153 22.32 11.07 7.88
CA LYS A 153 21.71 11.70 9.05
C LYS A 153 20.48 12.42 8.55
N ASN A 154 19.31 12.05 9.09
CA ASN A 154 18.05 12.66 8.68
C ASN A 154 17.86 12.61 7.15
N THR A 155 18.09 11.45 6.57
CA THR A 155 18.15 11.28 5.11
C THR A 155 16.90 10.56 4.62
N ILE A 156 16.36 11.07 3.51
CA ILE A 156 15.25 10.46 2.77
C ILE A 156 15.70 10.35 1.32
N VAL A 157 15.65 9.14 0.78
CA VAL A 157 15.85 8.87 -0.63
C VAL A 157 14.53 8.38 -1.18
N ARG A 158 14.00 9.06 -2.20
CA ARG A 158 12.78 8.66 -2.90
C ARG A 158 13.03 8.62 -4.39
N THR A 159 12.66 7.51 -5.01
CA THR A 159 12.80 7.30 -6.46
C THR A 159 11.65 6.46 -6.99
N GLU A 160 11.42 6.57 -8.29
CA GLU A 160 10.55 5.66 -9.03
C GLU A 160 11.40 4.64 -9.79
N ILE A 161 10.95 3.40 -9.85
CA ILE A 161 11.65 2.28 -10.48
C ILE A 161 10.66 1.59 -11.43
N GLU A 162 11.03 1.43 -12.70
CA GLU A 162 10.24 0.67 -13.66
C GLU A 162 10.51 -0.85 -13.52
N GLN A 163 9.44 -1.65 -13.50
CA GLN A 163 9.49 -3.11 -13.34
C GLN A 163 8.59 -3.81 -14.38
N GLY A 164 8.77 -3.47 -15.65
CA GLY A 164 7.95 -3.98 -16.76
C GLY A 164 6.66 -3.18 -16.89
N GLU A 165 5.50 -3.82 -16.73
CA GLU A 165 4.20 -3.12 -16.73
C GLU A 165 3.89 -2.40 -15.41
N PHE A 166 4.68 -2.67 -14.36
CA PHE A 166 4.57 -2.03 -13.06
C PHE A 166 5.63 -0.94 -12.88
N SER A 167 5.31 0.02 -12.02
CA SER A 167 6.24 1.01 -11.49
C SER A 167 6.21 0.95 -9.97
N SER A 168 7.34 1.17 -9.32
CA SER A 168 7.44 1.20 -7.86
C SER A 168 7.97 2.54 -7.41
N THR A 169 7.24 3.23 -6.54
CA THR A 169 7.83 4.30 -5.74
C THR A 169 8.53 3.66 -4.55
N LEU A 170 9.86 3.78 -4.50
CA LEU A 170 10.70 3.40 -3.37
C LEU A 170 11.04 4.63 -2.55
N GLN A 171 10.78 4.58 -1.25
CA GLN A 171 11.25 5.56 -0.28
C GLN A 171 12.02 4.86 0.86
N VAL A 172 13.25 5.27 1.07
CA VAL A 172 14.10 4.84 2.19
C VAL A 172 14.39 6.05 3.06
N ALA A 173 14.07 5.99 4.35
CA ALA A 173 14.29 7.08 5.28
C ALA A 173 14.79 6.57 6.63
N ASN A 174 15.58 7.35 7.36
CA ASN A 174 16.16 6.94 8.67
C ASN A 174 15.84 7.87 9.85
N ASN A 175 14.82 8.69 9.68
CA ASN A 175 14.30 9.66 10.65
C ASN A 175 12.82 9.38 10.99
N ALA A 176 12.36 8.15 10.79
CA ALA A 176 10.97 7.78 11.02
C ALA A 176 10.72 7.54 12.51
N ILE A 177 9.59 8.04 13.01
CA ILE A 177 9.12 7.75 14.36
C ILE A 177 7.82 6.97 14.26
N ILE A 178 7.82 5.72 14.72
CA ILE A 178 6.64 4.86 14.75
C ILE A 178 6.44 4.37 16.17
N ASN A 179 5.24 4.60 16.73
CA ASN A 179 4.89 4.23 18.11
C ASN A 179 5.93 4.71 19.15
N GLY A 180 6.47 5.92 18.96
CA GLY A 180 7.46 6.53 19.85
C GLY A 180 8.90 6.04 19.67
N LYS A 181 9.15 5.13 18.73
CA LYS A 181 10.48 4.61 18.44
C LYS A 181 11.08 5.27 17.21
N LEU A 182 12.31 5.77 17.34
CA LEU A 182 13.09 6.27 16.21
C LEU A 182 13.68 5.09 15.43
N GLY A 183 13.58 5.16 14.10
CA GLY A 183 14.13 4.14 13.23
C GLY A 183 14.10 4.56 11.77
N SER A 184 14.19 3.56 10.91
CA SER A 184 14.15 3.71 9.46
C SER A 184 12.94 3.04 8.86
N ILE A 185 12.53 3.52 7.68
CA ILE A 185 11.51 2.90 6.86
C ILE A 185 12.04 2.53 5.49
N ILE A 186 11.55 1.41 4.98
CA ILE A 186 11.51 1.08 3.55
C ILE A 186 10.04 1.04 3.17
N ASP A 187 9.62 2.02 2.38
CA ASP A 187 8.25 2.19 1.90
C ASP A 187 8.24 1.98 0.40
N ILE A 188 7.53 0.94 -0.04
CA ILE A 188 7.44 0.55 -1.45
C ILE A 188 5.98 0.54 -1.83
N ASP A 189 5.62 1.36 -2.82
CA ASP A 189 4.32 1.36 -3.47
C ASP A 189 4.49 0.93 -4.93
N THR A 190 4.15 -0.34 -5.21
CA THR A 190 4.23 -0.94 -6.55
C THR A 190 2.86 -0.88 -7.20
N PHE A 191 2.78 -0.24 -8.36
CA PHE A 191 1.52 0.08 -9.00
C PHE A 191 1.53 -0.06 -10.51
N VAL A 192 0.34 -0.11 -11.09
CA VAL A 192 0.07 -0.11 -12.52
C VAL A 192 -1.03 0.89 -12.83
N THR A 193 -0.93 1.56 -13.96
CA THR A 193 -1.89 2.58 -14.46
C THR A 193 -2.34 2.33 -15.90
N LYS A 194 -1.81 1.31 -16.56
CA LYS A 194 -2.08 0.99 -17.96
C LYS A 194 -2.80 -0.37 -18.06
N ASN A 195 -3.62 -0.56 -19.09
CA ASN A 195 -4.32 -1.82 -19.39
C ASN A 195 -5.23 -2.32 -18.25
N LEU A 196 -5.95 -1.41 -17.58
CA LEU A 196 -6.82 -1.69 -16.44
C LEU A 196 -8.30 -1.81 -16.80
N ASP A 197 -8.65 -1.69 -18.07
CA ASP A 197 -10.00 -1.86 -18.62
C ASP A 197 -10.58 -3.26 -18.31
N VAL A 198 -9.73 -4.29 -18.27
CA VAL A 198 -10.10 -5.67 -17.92
C VAL A 198 -9.73 -6.05 -16.48
N PHE A 199 -9.42 -5.08 -15.61
CA PHE A 199 -8.88 -5.31 -14.26
C PHE A 199 -9.64 -6.38 -13.49
N PHE A 200 -10.96 -6.28 -13.38
CA PHE A 200 -11.73 -7.21 -12.55
C PHE A 200 -11.68 -8.67 -13.02
N SER A 201 -11.52 -8.90 -14.33
CA SER A 201 -11.33 -10.24 -14.90
C SER A 201 -9.93 -10.80 -14.62
N ARG A 202 -8.93 -9.93 -14.47
CA ARG A 202 -7.51 -10.27 -14.22
C ARG A 202 -7.04 -9.93 -12.80
N LYS A 203 -7.93 -9.55 -11.88
CA LYS A 203 -7.58 -8.97 -10.57
C LYS A 203 -6.62 -9.85 -9.79
N THR A 204 -6.84 -11.16 -9.80
CA THR A 204 -5.99 -12.14 -9.11
C THR A 204 -4.58 -12.18 -9.69
N GLU A 205 -4.46 -12.18 -11.02
CA GLU A 205 -3.17 -12.18 -11.71
C GLU A 205 -2.40 -10.88 -11.43
N LEU A 206 -3.04 -9.73 -11.67
CA LEU A 206 -2.41 -8.41 -11.55
C LEU A 206 -1.97 -8.10 -10.12
N ILE A 207 -2.82 -8.38 -9.12
CA ILE A 207 -2.48 -8.10 -7.73
C ILE A 207 -1.36 -9.01 -7.22
N ASN A 208 -1.37 -10.30 -7.59
CA ASN A 208 -0.28 -11.21 -7.23
C ASN A 208 1.03 -10.86 -7.96
N ALA A 209 0.96 -10.43 -9.22
CA ALA A 209 2.12 -9.95 -9.95
C ALA A 209 2.71 -8.68 -9.30
N GLY A 210 1.86 -7.71 -8.95
CA GLY A 210 2.28 -6.51 -8.20
C GLY A 210 2.91 -6.84 -6.84
N HIS A 211 2.30 -7.77 -6.09
CA HIS A 211 2.87 -8.27 -4.83
C HIS A 211 4.25 -8.90 -5.04
N LEU A 212 4.41 -9.72 -6.07
CA LEU A 212 5.70 -10.33 -6.39
C LEU A 212 6.74 -9.25 -6.76
N LYS A 213 6.37 -8.23 -7.53
CA LYS A 213 7.26 -7.12 -7.91
C LYS A 213 7.72 -6.25 -6.75
N GLU A 214 6.80 -5.94 -5.84
CA GLU A 214 7.14 -5.31 -4.57
C GLU A 214 8.13 -6.16 -3.77
N LYS A 215 7.84 -7.45 -3.62
CA LYS A 215 8.65 -8.39 -2.86
C LYS A 215 10.05 -8.58 -3.47
N GLU A 216 10.13 -8.68 -4.80
CA GLU A 216 11.40 -8.72 -5.55
C GLU A 216 12.24 -7.48 -5.26
N LEU A 217 11.62 -6.28 -5.30
CA LEU A 217 12.32 -5.04 -5.00
C LEU A 217 12.79 -5.01 -3.54
N PHE A 218 11.91 -5.28 -2.58
CA PHE A 218 12.25 -5.30 -1.16
C PHE A 218 13.46 -6.19 -0.86
N TYR A 219 13.44 -7.45 -1.29
CA TYR A 219 14.55 -8.37 -1.02
C TYR A 219 15.81 -8.04 -1.82
N SER A 220 15.71 -7.42 -2.99
CA SER A 220 16.89 -6.95 -3.74
C SER A 220 17.65 -5.84 -2.99
N LEU A 221 16.93 -5.05 -2.18
CA LEU A 221 17.54 -3.99 -1.37
C LEU A 221 18.33 -4.58 -0.20
N LEU A 222 17.95 -5.71 0.39
CA LEU A 222 18.61 -6.19 1.61
C LEU A 222 19.98 -6.79 1.30
N LYS A 223 21.02 -6.36 2.03
CA LYS A 223 22.33 -7.03 1.97
C LYS A 223 22.20 -8.48 2.48
N PRO A 224 22.91 -9.46 1.89
CA PRO A 224 22.82 -10.86 2.32
C PRO A 224 23.10 -11.07 3.80
N GLU A 225 24.12 -10.39 4.36
CA GLU A 225 24.44 -10.47 5.78
C GLU A 225 23.31 -9.95 6.67
N PHE A 226 22.59 -8.91 6.24
CA PHE A 226 21.46 -8.38 6.98
C PHE A 226 20.24 -9.28 6.87
N LEU A 227 19.92 -9.76 5.66
CA LEU A 227 18.81 -10.69 5.46
C LEU A 227 18.95 -11.94 6.34
N ASN A 228 20.16 -12.48 6.50
CA ASN A 228 20.42 -13.63 7.38
C ASN A 228 20.10 -13.35 8.85
N THR A 229 20.23 -12.10 9.33
CA THR A 229 19.84 -11.73 10.70
C THR A 229 18.32 -11.71 10.92
N LEU A 230 17.54 -11.70 9.84
CA LEU A 230 16.08 -11.62 9.86
C LEU A 230 15.43 -13.00 9.72
N ASN A 231 16.16 -14.09 10.00
CA ASN A 231 15.62 -15.47 10.05
C ASN A 231 14.67 -15.81 8.88
N PRO A 232 15.11 -15.73 7.61
CA PRO A 232 14.23 -15.91 6.47
C PRO A 232 13.71 -17.35 6.37
N THR A 233 12.42 -17.51 6.08
CA THR A 233 11.79 -18.82 5.79
C THR A 233 11.40 -18.89 4.32
N TYR A 234 11.71 -19.98 3.63
CA TYR A 234 11.47 -20.18 2.18
C TYR A 234 10.29 -21.09 1.85
#